data_AF-A0A246BJ86-F1
#
_entry.id   AF-A0A246BJ86-F1
#
_cell.length_a   1.000
_cell.length_b   1.000
_cell.length_c   1.000
_cell.angle_alpha   90.00
_cell.angle_beta   90.00
_cell.angle_gamma   90.00
#
_symmetry.space_group_name_H-M   'P 1'
#
loop_
_entity.id
_entity.type
_entity.pdbx_description
1 polymer ?
#
loop_
_entity_poly.entity_id
_entity_poly.type
_entity_poly.pdbx_seq_one_letter_code
_entity_poly.pdbx_strand_id
1 'polypeptide(L)'
;MRPLYLLLAASLLTAHAAQVPVPTPTGGIPAGATVARHEGPAVTVQTTAPARQGWLTGLRVTAGGTTRIFPAWRTISNPTFWPGLSVTDLNGDAQPEVLVTLMTDEGTGVAVYDARVLGLPDLREWPVTPPVPYLRQQVRFGANTLTLPGRSVKLPPLPGLRGESARIGDQVRWTVQRGQLTALIEVQRGWAFTGRLVLTYRAQGGRLIPDRVHFDPTPLD
;
A
#
# COMPACT_ATOMS: atom_id res chain seq x y z
N MET A 1 16.55 16.64 -41.87
CA MET A 1 15.50 16.70 -40.83
C MET A 1 15.67 15.49 -39.92
N ARG A 2 16.13 15.69 -38.68
CA ARG A 2 16.31 14.63 -37.67
C ARG A 2 15.28 14.85 -36.57
N PRO A 3 14.55 13.82 -36.11
CA PRO A 3 13.61 14.01 -35.00
C PRO A 3 14.39 14.13 -33.68
N LEU A 4 14.07 15.20 -32.95
CA LEU A 4 14.54 15.49 -31.61
C LEU A 4 13.79 14.56 -30.64
N TYR A 5 14.46 13.56 -30.08
CA TYR A 5 13.90 12.75 -29.00
C TYR A 5 13.93 13.57 -27.70
N LEU A 6 12.75 13.99 -27.24
CA LEU A 6 12.54 14.54 -25.90
C LEU A 6 12.70 13.40 -24.89
N LEU A 7 13.82 13.38 -24.16
CA LEU A 7 13.98 12.55 -22.97
C LEU A 7 13.16 13.20 -21.84
N LEU A 8 11.97 12.67 -21.56
CA LEU A 8 11.32 12.90 -20.27
C LEU A 8 12.12 12.15 -19.21
N ALA A 9 12.90 12.89 -18.43
CA ALA A 9 13.50 12.38 -17.21
C ALA A 9 12.37 12.03 -16.23
N ALA A 10 12.17 10.73 -15.98
CA ALA A 10 11.36 10.27 -14.86
C ALA A 10 12.10 10.64 -13.56
N SER A 11 11.62 11.68 -12.89
CA SER A 11 12.11 12.06 -11.56
C SER A 11 11.80 10.93 -10.58
N LEU A 12 12.79 10.07 -10.32
CA LEU A 12 12.81 9.16 -9.18
C LEU A 12 13.12 9.99 -7.93
N LEU A 13 12.11 10.69 -7.39
CA LEU A 13 12.20 11.26 -6.06
C LEU A 13 11.99 10.14 -5.05
N THR A 14 13.09 9.71 -4.43
CA THR A 14 13.12 8.80 -3.29
C THR A 14 12.37 9.43 -2.12
N ALA A 15 11.27 8.78 -1.69
CA ALA A 15 10.66 9.04 -0.39
C ALA A 15 11.70 8.73 0.70
N HIS A 16 12.21 9.76 1.37
CA HIS A 16 13.01 9.57 2.57
C HIS A 16 12.07 9.31 3.75
N ALA A 17 12.36 8.26 4.53
CA ALA A 17 11.76 8.11 5.85
C ALA A 17 12.05 9.40 6.64
N ALA A 18 11.00 10.04 7.18
CA ALA A 18 11.16 11.22 8.01
C ALA A 18 12.11 10.91 9.18
N GLN A 19 12.95 11.87 9.56
CA GLN A 19 13.85 11.74 10.72
C GLN A 19 13.05 11.22 11.94
N VAL A 20 13.54 10.13 12.54
CA VAL A 20 12.95 9.54 13.75
C VAL A 20 12.93 10.64 14.83
N PRO A 21 11.74 11.07 15.32
CA PRO A 21 11.63 12.00 16.42
C PRO A 21 12.34 11.42 17.62
N VAL A 22 13.02 12.30 18.35
CA VAL A 22 13.59 11.95 19.64
C VAL A 22 12.47 11.39 20.53
N PRO A 23 12.59 10.14 21.02
CA PRO A 23 11.59 9.55 21.91
C PRO A 23 11.39 10.46 23.12
N THR A 24 10.15 10.58 23.60
CA THR A 24 9.90 11.26 24.88
C THR A 24 10.63 10.53 26.03
N PRO A 25 10.76 11.13 27.23
CA PRO A 25 11.33 10.45 28.41
C PRO A 25 10.63 9.13 28.77
N THR A 26 9.42 8.90 28.25
CA THR A 26 8.62 7.67 28.38
C THR A 26 8.78 6.69 27.20
N GLY A 27 9.64 6.97 26.23
CA GLY A 27 9.89 6.14 25.04
C GLY A 27 8.76 6.17 23.99
N GLY A 28 7.77 7.06 24.13
CA GLY A 28 6.61 7.14 23.25
C GLY A 28 6.75 8.17 22.13
N ILE A 29 5.97 8.00 21.05
CA ILE A 29 5.82 9.02 20.01
C ILE A 29 4.83 10.08 20.52
N PRO A 30 5.21 11.37 20.63
CA PRO A 30 4.32 12.42 21.14
C PRO A 30 3.28 12.86 20.09
N ALA A 31 2.31 13.67 20.51
CA ALA A 31 1.43 14.39 19.59
C ALA A 31 2.23 15.41 18.76
N GLY A 32 1.84 15.64 17.50
CA GLY A 32 2.50 16.56 16.59
C GLY A 32 3.80 16.03 15.97
N ALA A 33 4.23 14.83 16.33
CA ALA A 33 5.40 14.19 15.73
C ALA A 33 5.15 13.94 14.24
N THR A 34 6.11 14.31 13.39
CA THR A 34 6.08 13.96 11.97
C THR A 34 6.50 12.51 11.80
N VAL A 35 5.61 11.69 11.24
CA VAL A 35 5.82 10.24 11.05
C VAL A 35 5.97 9.86 9.58
N ALA A 36 5.67 10.78 8.66
CA ALA A 36 6.01 10.67 7.24
C ALA A 36 6.13 12.06 6.60
N ARG A 37 7.00 12.18 5.60
CA ARG A 37 7.18 13.40 4.81
C ARG A 37 7.49 13.05 3.35
N HIS A 38 7.03 13.89 2.45
CA HIS A 38 7.47 13.95 1.07
C HIS A 38 7.84 15.39 0.71
N GLU A 39 8.93 15.57 -0.03
CA GLU A 39 9.54 16.89 -0.23
C GLU A 39 9.06 17.62 -1.50
N GLY A 40 8.53 16.90 -2.50
CA GLY A 40 8.11 17.51 -3.77
C GLY A 40 7.03 16.73 -4.49
N PRO A 41 5.73 17.07 -4.34
CA PRO A 41 5.17 18.16 -3.54
C PRO A 41 5.28 17.93 -2.02
N ALA A 42 5.31 19.02 -1.25
CA ALA A 42 5.44 18.98 0.20
C ALA A 42 4.18 18.41 0.85
N VAL A 43 4.31 17.22 1.46
CA VAL A 43 3.26 16.57 2.23
C VAL A 43 3.84 16.04 3.53
N THR A 44 3.13 16.24 4.65
CA THR A 44 3.51 15.70 5.95
C THR A 44 2.37 14.96 6.61
N VAL A 45 2.69 13.86 7.28
CA VAL A 45 1.78 13.14 8.17
C VAL A 45 2.27 13.30 9.60
N GLN A 46 1.39 13.78 10.48
CA GLN A 46 1.69 14.01 11.89
C GLN A 46 0.71 13.27 12.80
N THR A 47 1.19 12.87 13.97
CA THR A 47 0.33 12.33 15.02
C THR A 47 -0.57 13.42 15.60
N THR A 48 -1.84 13.11 15.89
CA THR A 48 -2.72 14.05 16.61
C THR A 48 -2.71 13.87 18.13
N ALA A 49 -2.26 12.69 18.60
CA ALA A 49 -2.16 12.33 20.00
C ALA A 49 -0.88 11.48 20.21
N PRO A 50 -0.41 11.32 21.47
CA PRO A 50 0.68 10.39 21.75
C PRO A 50 0.30 8.95 21.42
N ALA A 51 1.28 8.13 21.03
CA ALA A 51 1.08 6.70 20.83
C ALA A 51 0.52 6.01 22.08
N ARG A 52 -0.39 5.06 21.90
CA ARG A 52 -0.98 4.26 23.00
C ARG A 52 -1.06 2.80 22.61
N GLN A 53 -0.59 1.91 23.49
CA GLN A 53 -0.66 0.46 23.30
C GLN A 53 -0.11 -0.03 21.96
N GLY A 54 0.98 0.59 21.46
CA GLY A 54 1.59 0.24 20.18
C GLY A 54 0.92 0.85 18.95
N TRP A 55 -0.04 1.76 19.12
CA TRP A 55 -0.79 2.38 18.03
C TRP A 55 -0.62 3.89 17.96
N LEU A 56 -0.56 4.41 16.74
CA LEU A 56 -0.88 5.79 16.41
C LEU A 56 -2.32 5.83 15.90
N THR A 57 -3.15 6.67 16.50
CA THR A 57 -4.55 6.86 16.10
C THR A 57 -4.82 8.33 15.86
N GLY A 58 -5.60 8.64 14.83
CA GLY A 58 -5.82 10.01 14.41
C GLY A 58 -4.56 10.63 13.81
N LEU A 59 -4.53 10.75 12.50
CA LEU A 59 -3.39 11.33 11.78
C LEU A 59 -3.81 12.64 11.12
N ARG A 60 -2.92 13.63 11.17
CA ARG A 60 -3.05 14.90 10.46
C ARG A 60 -2.22 14.82 9.20
N VAL A 61 -2.82 15.14 8.06
CA VAL A 61 -2.10 15.32 6.80
C VAL A 61 -2.13 16.78 6.42
N THR A 62 -0.98 17.32 6.04
CA THR A 62 -0.82 18.68 5.53
C THR A 62 -0.15 18.62 4.17
N ALA A 63 -0.74 19.31 3.19
CA ALA A 63 -0.19 19.46 1.84
C ALA A 63 -0.44 20.89 1.36
N GLY A 64 0.62 21.61 1.00
CA GLY A 64 0.52 23.05 0.72
C GLY A 64 -0.09 23.82 1.91
N GLY A 65 -1.15 24.58 1.66
CA GLY A 65 -1.90 25.31 2.70
C GLY A 65 -3.03 24.51 3.36
N THR A 66 -3.33 23.31 2.87
CA THR A 66 -4.47 22.52 3.35
C THR A 66 -4.02 21.54 4.43
N THR A 67 -4.78 21.47 5.51
CA THR A 67 -4.58 20.49 6.58
C THR A 67 -5.89 19.78 6.89
N ARG A 68 -5.84 18.45 7.01
CA ARG A 68 -7.00 17.63 7.39
C ARG A 68 -6.61 16.59 8.44
N ILE A 69 -7.54 16.32 9.36
CA ILE A 69 -7.41 15.29 10.39
C ILE A 69 -8.28 14.10 10.00
N PHE A 70 -7.69 12.91 10.10
CA PHE A 70 -8.33 11.63 9.84
C PHE A 70 -8.39 10.83 11.15
N PRO A 71 -9.46 11.01 11.96
CA PRO A 71 -9.53 10.41 13.29
C PRO A 71 -9.60 8.88 13.26
N ALA A 72 -10.13 8.30 12.18
CA ALA A 72 -10.26 6.86 12.00
C ALA A 72 -8.97 6.17 11.49
N TRP A 73 -7.96 6.94 11.07
CA TRP A 73 -6.70 6.33 10.64
C TRP A 73 -5.94 5.77 11.83
N ARG A 74 -5.40 4.57 11.66
CA ARG A 74 -4.55 3.90 12.64
C ARG A 74 -3.37 3.25 11.96
N THR A 75 -2.23 3.23 12.65
CA THR A 75 -1.03 2.48 12.23
C THR A 75 -0.24 2.06 13.46
N ILE A 76 0.58 1.02 13.33
CA ILE A 76 1.52 0.60 14.37
C ILE A 76 2.52 1.73 14.65
N SER A 77 2.84 1.96 15.94
CA SER A 77 3.68 3.07 16.37
C SER A 77 5.18 2.82 16.29
N ASN A 78 5.61 1.58 16.05
CA ASN A 78 7.00 1.23 15.85
C ASN A 78 7.55 1.98 14.61
N PRO A 79 8.66 2.74 14.74
CA PRO A 79 9.30 3.47 13.64
C PRO A 79 9.56 2.68 12.37
N THR A 80 9.81 1.37 12.46
CA THR A 80 10.01 0.52 11.27
C THR A 80 8.75 0.35 10.42
N PHE A 81 7.58 0.65 10.96
CA PHE A 81 6.26 0.49 10.33
C PHE A 81 5.49 1.79 10.22
N TRP A 82 6.20 2.91 10.28
CA TRP A 82 5.61 4.22 10.09
C TRP A 82 4.97 4.38 8.71
N PRO A 83 4.03 5.34 8.59
CA PRO A 83 3.33 5.54 7.33
C PRO A 83 4.30 5.74 6.16
N GLY A 84 4.09 4.96 5.10
CA GLY A 84 4.69 5.26 3.81
C GLY A 84 3.93 6.39 3.13
N LEU A 85 4.63 7.21 2.35
CA LEU A 85 4.02 8.30 1.60
C LEU A 85 4.54 8.36 0.17
N SER A 86 3.64 8.47 -0.79
CA SER A 86 3.93 8.64 -2.22
C SER A 86 2.98 9.68 -2.80
N VAL A 87 3.45 10.47 -3.76
CA VAL A 87 2.61 11.45 -4.46
C VAL A 87 2.71 11.23 -5.96
N THR A 88 1.58 10.98 -6.61
CA THR A 88 1.56 10.51 -8.00
C THR A 88 0.16 10.63 -8.59
N ASP A 89 0.06 10.86 -9.89
CA ASP A 89 -1.20 10.87 -10.63
C ASP A 89 -1.71 9.42 -10.79
N LEU A 90 -2.82 9.10 -10.11
CA LEU A 90 -3.47 7.79 -10.08
C LEU A 90 -4.70 7.71 -11.01
N ASN A 91 -5.16 8.83 -11.56
CA ASN A 91 -6.38 8.89 -12.38
C ASN A 91 -6.11 9.33 -13.84
N GLY A 92 -4.90 9.80 -14.14
CA GLY A 92 -4.46 10.26 -15.45
C GLY A 92 -4.88 11.69 -15.80
N ASP A 93 -5.30 12.51 -14.83
CA ASP A 93 -5.75 13.89 -15.08
C ASP A 93 -4.65 14.95 -14.95
N ALA A 94 -3.39 14.50 -14.79
CA ALA A 94 -2.20 15.32 -14.56
C ALA A 94 -2.17 16.07 -13.21
N GLN A 95 -3.10 15.79 -12.30
CA GLN A 95 -3.06 16.22 -10.91
C GLN A 95 -2.70 15.03 -10.02
N PRO A 96 -1.71 15.16 -9.12
CA PRO A 96 -1.30 14.03 -8.30
C PRO A 96 -2.21 13.83 -7.09
N GLU A 97 -2.40 12.57 -6.71
CA GLU A 97 -2.93 12.16 -5.43
C GLU A 97 -1.82 11.81 -4.44
N VAL A 98 -2.14 11.88 -3.15
CA VAL A 98 -1.29 11.37 -2.06
C VAL A 98 -1.73 9.97 -1.69
N LEU A 99 -0.82 9.00 -1.80
CA LEU A 99 -0.97 7.67 -1.19
C LEU A 99 -0.26 7.66 0.17
N VAL A 100 -1.00 7.29 1.22
CA VAL A 100 -0.47 6.97 2.54
C VAL A 100 -0.70 5.49 2.82
N THR A 101 0.35 4.74 3.11
CA THR A 101 0.27 3.33 3.48
C THR A 101 0.44 3.15 4.98
N LEU A 102 -0.52 2.54 5.66
CA LEU A 102 -0.55 2.38 7.11
C LEU A 102 -0.40 0.90 7.49
N MET A 103 0.58 0.54 8.32
CA MET A 103 0.71 -0.83 8.83
C MET A 103 -0.37 -1.07 9.89
N THR A 104 -1.32 -1.97 9.61
CA THR A 104 -2.50 -2.20 10.45
C THR A 104 -2.52 -3.55 11.14
N ASP A 105 -1.61 -4.45 10.78
CA ASP A 105 -1.40 -5.74 11.42
C ASP A 105 0.00 -6.28 11.11
N GLU A 106 0.62 -6.96 12.06
CA GLU A 106 1.96 -7.52 11.95
C GLU A 106 2.13 -8.82 12.74
N GLY A 107 3.02 -9.69 12.29
CA GLY A 107 3.41 -10.90 12.98
C GLY A 107 4.19 -11.85 12.09
N THR A 108 4.52 -13.04 12.61
CA THR A 108 5.18 -14.08 11.81
C THR A 108 4.29 -14.47 10.62
N GLY A 109 4.70 -14.10 9.41
CA GLY A 109 3.93 -14.35 8.18
C GLY A 109 2.77 -13.38 7.94
N VAL A 110 2.61 -12.33 8.74
CA VAL A 110 1.53 -11.32 8.63
C VAL A 110 2.15 -9.93 8.48
N ALA A 111 1.72 -9.20 7.45
CA ALA A 111 2.11 -7.81 7.23
C ALA A 111 1.02 -7.13 6.40
N VAL A 112 0.08 -6.47 7.07
CA VAL A 112 -1.10 -5.90 6.43
C VAL A 112 -1.01 -4.39 6.40
N TYR A 113 -0.83 -3.85 5.20
CA TYR A 113 -0.91 -2.41 4.97
C TYR A 113 -2.29 -2.02 4.45
N ASP A 114 -2.82 -0.94 4.99
CA ASP A 114 -3.99 -0.25 4.47
C ASP A 114 -3.56 0.92 3.58
N ALA A 115 -4.28 1.18 2.50
CA ALA A 115 -3.98 2.26 1.56
C ALA A 115 -5.02 3.38 1.71
N ARG A 116 -4.52 4.59 1.92
CA ARG A 116 -5.32 5.80 2.03
C ARG A 116 -4.93 6.74 0.91
N VAL A 117 -5.88 7.11 0.07
CA VAL A 117 -5.63 7.96 -1.10
C VAL A 117 -6.35 9.28 -0.90
N LEU A 118 -5.62 10.39 -1.01
CA LEU A 118 -6.15 11.74 -0.85
C LEU A 118 -5.97 12.52 -2.17
N GLY A 119 -7.05 13.12 -2.66
CA GLY A 119 -6.99 14.09 -3.74
C GLY A 119 -6.31 15.38 -3.28
N LEU A 120 -5.55 16.02 -4.17
CA LEU A 120 -5.07 17.39 -3.98
C LEU A 120 -5.95 18.38 -4.75
N PRO A 121 -6.07 19.65 -4.29
CA PRO A 121 -5.42 20.24 -3.12
C PRO A 121 -6.23 20.12 -1.81
N ASP A 122 -7.44 19.54 -1.84
CA ASP A 122 -8.41 19.59 -0.73
C ASP A 122 -8.26 18.46 0.31
N LEU A 123 -7.35 17.51 0.08
CA LEU A 123 -7.12 16.32 0.90
C LEU A 123 -8.39 15.48 1.08
N ARG A 124 -9.30 15.47 0.10
CA ARG A 124 -10.47 14.59 0.12
C ARG A 124 -10.05 13.14 -0.08
N GLU A 125 -10.41 12.27 0.86
CA GLU A 125 -10.12 10.85 0.77
C GLU A 125 -10.97 10.17 -0.31
N TRP A 126 -10.28 9.42 -1.19
CA TRP A 126 -10.89 8.55 -2.18
C TRP A 126 -11.03 7.15 -1.59
N PRO A 127 -12.24 6.57 -1.60
CA PRO A 127 -12.42 5.19 -1.17
C PRO A 127 -11.59 4.24 -2.04
N VAL A 128 -10.80 3.38 -1.39
CA VAL A 128 -10.07 2.27 -2.02
C VAL A 128 -10.80 0.99 -1.67
N THR A 129 -11.17 0.21 -2.68
CA THR A 129 -11.83 -1.08 -2.43
C THR A 129 -10.84 -2.05 -1.75
N PRO A 130 -11.19 -2.70 -0.63
CA PRO A 130 -10.28 -3.62 0.04
C PRO A 130 -9.91 -4.83 -0.83
N PRO A 131 -8.61 -5.16 -1.00
CA PRO A 131 -8.17 -6.19 -1.94
C PRO A 131 -8.60 -7.60 -1.55
N VAL A 132 -8.45 -7.97 -0.27
CA VAL A 132 -8.65 -9.36 0.18
C VAL A 132 -10.11 -9.81 0.04
N PRO A 133 -11.13 -9.05 0.50
CA PRO A 133 -12.54 -9.42 0.27
C PRO A 133 -12.88 -9.55 -1.22
N TYR A 134 -12.38 -8.63 -2.06
CA TYR A 134 -12.58 -8.70 -3.51
C TYR A 134 -11.96 -9.98 -4.10
N LEU A 135 -10.69 -10.25 -3.80
CA LEU A 135 -9.98 -11.43 -4.32
C LEU A 135 -10.62 -12.75 -3.89
N ARG A 136 -11.14 -12.84 -2.66
CA ARG A 136 -11.89 -14.03 -2.21
C ARG A 136 -13.10 -14.34 -3.08
N GLN A 137 -13.72 -13.33 -3.68
CA GLN A 137 -14.85 -13.51 -4.60
C GLN A 137 -14.39 -13.92 -6.00
N GLN A 138 -13.24 -13.41 -6.45
CA GLN A 138 -12.74 -13.59 -7.83
C GLN A 138 -11.82 -14.80 -8.03
N VAL A 139 -11.13 -15.26 -6.99
CA VAL A 139 -10.09 -16.29 -7.09
C VAL A 139 -10.61 -17.62 -6.54
N ARG A 140 -10.29 -18.72 -7.23
CA ARG A 140 -10.53 -20.09 -6.73
C ARG A 140 -9.24 -20.89 -6.77
N PHE A 141 -8.98 -21.65 -5.71
CA PHE A 141 -7.82 -22.52 -5.62
C PHE A 141 -8.23 -23.97 -5.87
N GLY A 142 -7.48 -24.64 -6.74
CA GLY A 142 -7.49 -26.09 -6.88
C GLY A 142 -6.22 -26.70 -6.26
N ALA A 143 -6.02 -28.00 -6.45
CA ALA A 143 -4.89 -28.71 -5.84
C ALA A 143 -3.51 -28.15 -6.26
N ASN A 144 -3.36 -27.76 -7.53
CA ASN A 144 -2.12 -27.19 -8.10
C ASN A 144 -2.42 -26.06 -9.10
N THR A 145 -3.61 -25.47 -9.01
CA THR A 145 -4.08 -24.46 -9.96
C THR A 145 -4.74 -23.31 -9.22
N LEU A 146 -4.67 -22.13 -9.81
CA LEU A 146 -5.32 -20.92 -9.37
C LEU A 146 -6.17 -20.40 -10.52
N THR A 147 -7.47 -20.26 -10.31
CA THR A 147 -8.41 -19.72 -11.29
C THR A 147 -8.66 -18.25 -10.99
N LEU A 148 -8.43 -17.42 -12.01
CA LEU A 148 -8.70 -15.99 -12.06
C LEU A 148 -9.88 -15.73 -13.02
N PRO A 149 -10.46 -14.52 -13.05
CA PRO A 149 -11.39 -14.13 -14.11
C PRO A 149 -10.79 -14.38 -15.50
N GLY A 150 -11.44 -15.26 -16.28
CA GLY A 150 -11.07 -15.57 -17.65
C GLY A 150 -9.84 -16.46 -17.85
N ARG A 151 -9.18 -16.97 -16.79
CA ARG A 151 -8.01 -17.88 -16.94
C ARG A 151 -7.74 -18.77 -15.74
N SER A 152 -7.03 -19.87 -15.98
CA SER A 152 -6.45 -20.71 -14.93
C SER A 152 -4.93 -20.74 -15.06
N VAL A 153 -4.23 -20.76 -13.93
CA VAL A 153 -2.77 -20.71 -13.83
C VAL A 153 -2.30 -21.91 -13.01
N LYS A 154 -1.23 -22.58 -13.45
CA LYS A 154 -0.60 -23.65 -12.67
C LYS A 154 0.28 -23.03 -11.58
N LEU A 155 0.11 -23.48 -10.35
CA LEU A 155 0.95 -23.05 -9.24
C LEU A 155 2.32 -23.75 -9.30
N PRO A 156 3.42 -23.05 -8.97
CA PRO A 156 4.72 -23.67 -8.83
C PRO A 156 4.70 -24.85 -7.85
N PRO A 157 5.43 -25.95 -8.14
CA PRO A 157 5.59 -27.03 -7.18
C PRO A 157 6.43 -26.55 -5.99
N LEU A 158 6.06 -26.96 -4.78
CA LEU A 158 6.82 -26.68 -3.57
C LEU A 158 7.39 -28.00 -3.01
N PRO A 159 8.72 -28.17 -2.98
CA PRO A 159 9.34 -29.37 -2.43
C PRO A 159 8.92 -29.61 -0.98
N GLY A 160 8.61 -30.87 -0.64
CA GLY A 160 8.21 -31.25 0.72
C GLY A 160 6.73 -31.02 1.05
N LEU A 161 5.99 -30.25 0.26
CA LEU A 161 4.55 -30.04 0.45
C LEU A 161 3.73 -30.97 -0.43
N ARG A 162 2.88 -31.81 0.18
CA ARG A 162 1.96 -32.70 -0.53
C ARG A 162 0.55 -32.54 0.03
N GLY A 163 -0.41 -32.22 -0.84
CA GLY A 163 -1.83 -32.16 -0.47
C GLY A 163 -2.30 -30.88 0.22
N GLU A 164 -1.38 -29.95 0.54
CA GLU A 164 -1.79 -28.66 1.11
C GLU A 164 -2.48 -27.78 0.07
N SER A 165 -3.58 -27.15 0.47
CA SER A 165 -4.32 -26.22 -0.36
C SER A 165 -3.68 -24.84 -0.33
N ALA A 166 -3.53 -24.23 -1.50
CA ALA A 166 -3.14 -22.83 -1.60
C ALA A 166 -4.29 -21.92 -1.15
N ARG A 167 -3.95 -20.76 -0.59
CA ARG A 167 -4.89 -19.74 -0.13
C ARG A 167 -4.35 -18.34 -0.35
N ILE A 168 -5.24 -17.35 -0.29
CA ILE A 168 -4.84 -15.95 -0.09
C ILE A 168 -4.21 -15.84 1.30
N GLY A 169 -2.97 -15.35 1.33
CA GLY A 169 -2.22 -15.10 2.55
C GLY A 169 -2.58 -13.78 3.21
N ASP A 170 -1.91 -13.53 4.34
CA ASP A 170 -2.19 -12.41 5.24
C ASP A 170 -1.13 -11.30 5.12
N GLN A 171 -0.46 -11.24 3.96
CA GLN A 171 0.46 -10.16 3.61
C GLN A 171 -0.14 -9.35 2.47
N VAL A 172 -0.38 -8.06 2.72
CA VAL A 172 -0.91 -7.10 1.77
C VAL A 172 0.02 -5.91 1.73
N ARG A 173 0.67 -5.69 0.59
CA ARG A 173 1.52 -4.52 0.33
C ARG A 173 0.91 -3.67 -0.76
N TRP A 174 1.20 -2.38 -0.73
CA TRP A 174 0.74 -1.44 -1.75
C TRP A 174 1.94 -0.82 -2.47
N THR A 175 1.81 -0.64 -3.77
CA THR A 175 2.82 0.03 -4.59
C THR A 175 2.11 0.86 -5.66
N VAL A 176 2.80 1.88 -6.16
CA VAL A 176 2.39 2.57 -7.36
C VAL A 176 3.42 2.28 -8.44
N GLN A 177 2.94 1.76 -9.57
CA GLN A 177 3.77 1.51 -10.73
C GLN A 177 3.14 2.16 -11.94
N ARG A 178 3.88 3.05 -12.61
CA ARG A 178 3.42 3.75 -13.82
C ARG A 178 2.07 4.45 -13.64
N GLY A 179 1.87 5.12 -12.50
CA GLY A 179 0.61 5.81 -12.17
C GLY A 179 -0.55 4.89 -11.78
N GLN A 180 -0.31 3.60 -11.57
CA GLN A 180 -1.36 2.66 -11.16
C GLN A 180 -1.12 2.15 -9.74
N LEU A 181 -2.11 2.35 -8.88
CA LEU A 181 -2.13 1.73 -7.57
C LEU A 181 -2.29 0.21 -7.73
N THR A 182 -1.43 -0.53 -7.04
CA THR A 182 -1.40 -1.98 -7.07
C THR A 182 -1.33 -2.52 -5.65
N ALA A 183 -2.20 -3.47 -5.32
CA ALA A 183 -2.06 -4.30 -4.13
C ALA A 183 -1.33 -5.59 -4.50
N LEU A 184 -0.33 -5.95 -3.70
CA LEU A 184 0.41 -7.21 -3.77
C LEU A 184 -0.04 -8.08 -2.60
N ILE A 185 -0.64 -9.22 -2.88
CA ILE A 185 -1.18 -10.12 -1.87
C ILE A 185 -0.54 -11.48 -2.03
N GLU A 186 0.12 -11.96 -0.99
CA GLU A 186 0.82 -13.24 -1.07
C GLU A 186 -0.15 -14.43 -1.20
N VAL A 187 0.27 -15.44 -1.94
CA VAL A 187 -0.39 -16.74 -2.01
C VAL A 187 0.42 -17.72 -1.17
N GLN A 188 -0.24 -18.28 -0.16
CA GLN A 188 0.37 -19.20 0.80
C GLN A 188 -0.08 -20.63 0.54
N ARG A 189 0.83 -21.58 0.76
CA ARG A 189 0.57 -23.01 0.76
C ARG A 189 1.37 -23.62 1.91
N GLY A 190 0.67 -24.05 2.96
CA GLY A 190 1.27 -24.42 4.24
C GLY A 190 2.09 -23.27 4.81
N TRP A 191 3.38 -23.53 5.03
CA TRP A 191 4.35 -22.57 5.56
C TRP A 191 5.05 -21.73 4.48
N ALA A 192 4.83 -22.03 3.20
CA ALA A 192 5.57 -21.42 2.10
C ALA A 192 4.71 -20.45 1.29
N PHE A 193 5.38 -19.47 0.68
CA PHE A 193 4.80 -18.59 -0.34
C PHE A 193 5.02 -19.20 -1.72
N THR A 194 3.96 -19.25 -2.54
CA THR A 194 4.03 -19.83 -3.90
C THR A 194 4.02 -18.78 -5.00
N GLY A 195 3.95 -17.49 -4.64
CA GLY A 195 3.80 -16.35 -5.53
C GLY A 195 2.81 -15.34 -4.94
N ARG A 196 2.44 -14.32 -5.71
CA ARG A 196 1.55 -13.24 -5.29
C ARG A 196 0.44 -12.97 -6.29
N LEU A 197 -0.72 -12.59 -5.78
CA LEU A 197 -1.78 -11.95 -6.53
C LEU A 197 -1.48 -10.46 -6.62
N VAL A 198 -1.40 -9.96 -7.85
CA VAL A 198 -1.18 -8.55 -8.17
C VAL A 198 -2.49 -7.97 -8.66
N LEU A 199 -3.10 -7.12 -7.83
CA LEU A 199 -4.38 -6.47 -8.10
C LEU A 199 -4.15 -5.01 -8.45
N THR A 200 -4.35 -4.64 -9.71
CA THR A 200 -4.27 -3.25 -10.17
C THR A 200 -5.62 -2.57 -10.00
N TYR A 201 -5.58 -1.28 -9.67
CA TYR A 201 -6.75 -0.45 -9.49
C TYR A 201 -6.86 0.58 -10.61
N ARG A 202 -8.08 1.03 -10.85
CA ARG A 202 -8.38 2.19 -11.69
C ARG A 202 -9.24 3.19 -10.94
N ALA A 203 -9.05 4.46 -11.24
CA ALA A 203 -9.94 5.52 -10.77
C ALA A 203 -11.28 5.49 -11.52
N GLN A 204 -12.38 5.63 -10.79
CA GLN A 204 -13.71 5.78 -11.38
C GLN A 204 -14.61 6.61 -10.45
N GLY A 205 -14.84 7.88 -10.75
CA GLY A 205 -15.75 8.72 -9.95
C GLY A 205 -15.25 8.99 -8.53
N GLY A 206 -13.97 9.36 -8.38
CA GLY A 206 -13.36 9.73 -7.09
C GLY A 206 -13.17 8.55 -6.12
N ARG A 207 -13.00 7.35 -6.65
CA ARG A 207 -12.76 6.11 -5.91
C ARG A 207 -11.85 5.19 -6.73
N LEU A 208 -11.06 4.37 -6.04
CA LEU A 208 -10.22 3.35 -6.66
C LEU A 208 -10.91 1.99 -6.56
N ILE A 209 -11.17 1.41 -7.72
CA ILE A 209 -11.82 0.11 -7.85
C ILE A 209 -10.88 -0.89 -8.52
N PRO A 210 -10.98 -2.19 -8.20
CA PRO A 210 -10.15 -3.19 -8.82
C PRO A 210 -10.43 -3.28 -10.33
N ASP A 211 -9.36 -3.38 -11.13
CA ASP A 211 -9.43 -3.45 -12.59
C ASP A 211 -8.97 -4.83 -13.09
N ARG A 212 -7.75 -5.23 -12.72
CA ARG A 212 -7.15 -6.46 -13.22
C ARG A 212 -6.43 -7.21 -12.11
N VAL A 213 -6.56 -8.53 -12.13
CA VAL A 213 -5.80 -9.43 -11.27
C VAL A 213 -4.88 -10.31 -12.11
N HIS A 214 -3.64 -10.44 -11.67
CA HIS A 214 -2.74 -11.47 -12.16
C HIS A 214 -1.99 -12.19 -11.06
N PHE A 215 -1.49 -13.37 -11.40
CA PHE A 215 -0.61 -14.13 -10.53
C PHE A 215 0.82 -13.96 -11.03
N ASP A 216 1.70 -13.57 -10.12
CA ASP A 216 3.14 -13.51 -10.32
C ASP A 216 3.79 -14.63 -9.47
N PRO A 217 4.41 -15.65 -10.10
CA PRO A 217 5.01 -16.77 -9.39
C PRO A 217 6.34 -16.41 -8.72
N THR A 218 6.85 -15.20 -8.91
CA THR A 218 8.14 -14.77 -8.35
C THR A 218 8.06 -14.72 -6.82
N PRO A 219 8.87 -15.52 -6.11
CA PRO A 219 8.95 -15.45 -4.65
C PRO A 219 9.28 -14.03 -4.19
N LEU A 220 8.85 -13.66 -2.99
CA LEU A 220 9.41 -12.48 -2.33
C LEU A 220 10.84 -12.81 -1.89
N ASP A 221 11.81 -11.97 -2.27
CA ASP A 221 13.15 -11.96 -1.66
C ASP A 221 13.08 -11.55 -0.17
#